data_AF-A0A8S4QGH5-F1
#
_entry.id   AF-A0A8S4QGH5-F1
#
_cell.length_a   1.000
_cell.length_b   1.000
_cell.length_c   1.000
_cell.angle_alpha   90.00
_cell.angle_beta   90.00
_cell.angle_gamma   90.00
#
_symmetry.space_group_name_H-M   'P 1'
#
loop_
_entity.id
_entity.type
_entity.pdbx_description
1 polymer ?
#
loop_
_entity_poly.entity_id
_entity_poly.type
_entity_poly.pdbx_seq_one_letter_code
_entity_poly.pdbx_strand_id
1 'polypeptide(L)'
;MDVLLTLFYILFSICVIYPPTEFVSAGFTIPQLLDSFLGSENMNFIEYHMKRVTVTALIHSALPFGYMLTLWCSGQRGQWMPWFMLASIIGPMIMLLKMTRWWDSDRKKHPVVKALLPYVPPGMNWQILAVDFNAEFRGVDKVSIQLTATSKFIATQTWFIKVSQYSINFVKQNDCALVATA
;
A
#
# COMPACT_ATOMS: atom_id res chain seq x y z
N MET A 1 3.48 1.74 -34.69
CA MET A 1 2.56 2.11 -33.58
C MET A 1 2.97 1.45 -32.27
N ASP A 2 3.67 0.32 -32.31
CA ASP A 2 3.86 -0.55 -31.14
C ASP A 2 4.82 0.05 -30.12
N VAL A 3 5.92 0.66 -30.58
CA VAL A 3 6.87 1.37 -29.70
C VAL A 3 6.19 2.51 -28.95
N LEU A 4 5.32 3.27 -29.61
CA LEU A 4 4.61 4.38 -28.97
C LEU A 4 3.61 3.89 -27.91
N LEU A 5 2.87 2.82 -28.22
CA LEU A 5 1.97 2.17 -27.26
C LEU A 5 2.75 1.64 -26.04
N THR A 6 3.87 0.96 -26.26
CA THR A 6 4.72 0.45 -25.17
C THR A 6 5.28 1.58 -24.32
N LEU A 7 5.81 2.64 -24.93
CA LEU A 7 6.33 3.81 -24.20
C LEU A 7 5.23 4.49 -23.38
N PHE A 8 4.04 4.65 -23.96
CA PHE A 8 2.90 5.20 -23.25
C PHE A 8 2.49 4.33 -22.06
N TYR A 9 2.45 3.00 -22.23
CA TYR A 9 2.10 2.09 -21.14
C TYR A 9 3.15 2.06 -20.02
N ILE A 10 4.45 2.16 -20.36
CA ILE A 10 5.52 2.28 -19.38
C ILE A 10 5.35 3.57 -18.58
N LEU A 11 5.11 4.71 -19.25
CA LEU A 11 4.86 5.99 -18.58
C LEU A 11 3.63 5.89 -17.67
N PHE A 12 2.53 5.32 -18.16
CA PHE A 12 1.34 5.06 -17.36
C PHE A 12 1.64 4.22 -16.12
N SER A 13 2.42 3.13 -16.27
CA SER A 13 2.80 2.26 -15.15
C SER A 13 3.64 2.99 -14.10
N ILE A 14 4.56 3.85 -14.54
CA ILE A 14 5.35 4.71 -13.63
C ILE A 14 4.42 5.66 -12.87
N CYS A 15 3.46 6.31 -13.54
CA CYS A 15 2.49 7.19 -12.89
C CYS A 15 1.58 6.45 -11.90
N VAL A 16 1.23 5.20 -12.16
CA VAL A 16 0.43 4.39 -11.22
C VAL A 16 1.26 4.01 -9.99
N ILE A 17 2.52 3.59 -10.15
CA ILE A 17 3.40 3.15 -9.06
C ILE A 17 3.92 4.33 -8.24
N TYR A 18 4.30 5.42 -8.91
CA TYR A 18 4.89 6.63 -8.36
C TYR A 18 4.14 7.84 -8.93
N PRO A 19 2.95 8.17 -8.38
CA PRO A 19 2.14 9.24 -8.91
C PRO A 19 2.87 10.59 -8.77
N PRO A 20 2.97 11.38 -9.85
CA PRO A 20 3.56 12.70 -9.78
C PRO A 20 2.63 13.65 -9.04
N THR A 21 3.16 14.80 -8.59
CA THR A 21 2.42 15.75 -7.74
C THR A 21 1.11 16.23 -8.36
N GLU A 22 1.06 16.36 -9.68
CA GLU A 22 -0.13 16.75 -10.44
C GLU A 22 -1.24 15.72 -10.31
N PHE A 23 -0.90 14.42 -10.34
CA PHE A 23 -1.88 13.33 -10.17
C PHE A 23 -2.37 13.27 -8.72
N VAL A 24 -1.49 13.51 -7.75
CA VAL A 24 -1.85 13.59 -6.33
C VAL A 24 -2.81 14.75 -6.08
N SER A 25 -2.52 15.93 -6.63
CA SER A 25 -3.37 17.12 -6.53
C SER A 25 -4.70 16.97 -7.26
N ALA A 26 -4.72 16.25 -8.39
CA ALA A 26 -5.94 16.01 -9.17
C ALA A 26 -6.81 14.86 -8.63
N GLY A 27 -6.39 14.15 -7.58
CA GLY A 27 -7.17 13.05 -7.02
C GLY A 27 -6.94 11.68 -7.69
N PHE A 28 -5.98 11.56 -8.60
CA PHE A 28 -5.71 10.35 -9.39
C PHE A 28 -4.71 9.42 -8.71
N THR A 29 -4.92 9.14 -7.43
CA THR A 29 -4.14 8.13 -6.69
C THR A 29 -5.02 6.94 -6.34
N ILE A 30 -4.42 5.75 -6.21
CA ILE A 30 -5.13 4.52 -5.82
C ILE A 30 -5.99 4.73 -4.55
N PRO A 31 -5.49 5.41 -3.49
CA PRO A 31 -6.31 5.64 -2.31
C PRO A 31 -7.51 6.56 -2.53
N GLN A 32 -7.35 7.62 -3.35
CA GLN A 32 -8.42 8.57 -3.61
C GLN A 32 -9.50 7.99 -4.53
N LEU A 33 -9.12 7.19 -5.54
CA LEU A 33 -10.08 6.52 -6.43
C LEU A 33 -10.94 5.47 -5.70
N LEU A 34 -10.42 4.93 -4.60
CA LEU A 34 -11.08 3.89 -3.81
C LEU A 34 -11.42 4.37 -2.39
N ASP A 35 -11.61 5.68 -2.23
CA ASP A 35 -11.85 6.32 -0.93
C ASP A 35 -13.10 5.74 -0.23
N SER A 36 -14.17 5.48 -1.00
CA SER A 36 -15.39 4.85 -0.48
C SER A 36 -15.17 3.44 0.07
N PHE A 37 -14.23 2.69 -0.49
CA PHE A 37 -13.89 1.33 -0.05
C PHE A 37 -12.88 1.32 1.11
N LEU A 38 -11.89 2.22 1.06
CA LEU A 38 -10.86 2.33 2.09
C LEU A 38 -11.42 2.94 3.39
N GLY A 39 -12.36 3.88 3.27
CA GLY A 39 -12.88 4.67 4.38
C GLY A 39 -11.90 5.75 4.84
N SER A 40 -12.10 6.26 6.05
CA SER A 40 -11.29 7.36 6.58
C SER A 40 -10.06 6.86 7.33
N GLU A 41 -8.88 7.32 6.90
CA GLU A 41 -7.59 7.09 7.59
C GLU A 41 -7.62 7.61 9.03
N ASN A 42 -8.28 8.75 9.27
CA ASN A 42 -8.37 9.36 10.61
C ASN A 42 -9.25 8.55 11.57
N MET A 43 -10.29 7.87 11.05
CA MET A 43 -11.20 7.12 11.90
C MET A 43 -10.65 5.76 12.27
N ASN A 44 -10.16 4.99 11.30
CA ASN A 44 -9.68 3.62 11.49
C ASN A 44 -8.37 3.41 10.75
N PHE A 45 -7.28 3.95 11.29
CA PHE A 45 -5.96 3.95 10.67
C PHE A 45 -5.48 2.55 10.29
N ILE A 46 -5.55 1.60 11.23
CA ILE A 46 -5.06 0.23 11.02
C ILE A 46 -5.83 -0.47 9.89
N GLU A 47 -7.16 -0.44 9.92
CA GLU A 47 -7.99 -1.09 8.91
C GLU A 47 -7.85 -0.41 7.54
N TYR A 48 -7.83 0.92 7.50
CA TYR A 48 -7.60 1.72 6.29
C TYR A 48 -6.32 1.27 5.59
N HIS A 49 -5.22 1.19 6.34
CA HIS A 49 -3.93 0.80 5.77
C HIS A 49 -3.83 -0.67 5.42
N MET A 50 -4.57 -1.55 6.11
CA MET A 50 -4.68 -2.95 5.69
C MET A 50 -5.33 -3.07 4.32
N LYS A 51 -6.45 -2.37 4.10
CA LYS A 51 -7.13 -2.33 2.79
C LYS A 51 -6.25 -1.68 1.73
N ARG A 52 -5.64 -0.53 2.04
CA ARG A 52 -4.77 0.22 1.12
C ARG A 52 -3.61 -0.63 0.62
N VAL A 53 -2.87 -1.28 1.52
CA VAL A 53 -1.71 -2.13 1.14
C VAL A 53 -2.16 -3.29 0.26
N THR A 54 -3.27 -3.94 0.61
CA THR A 54 -3.82 -5.07 -0.15
C THR A 54 -4.20 -4.67 -1.57
N VAL A 55 -4.99 -3.61 -1.72
CA VAL A 55 -5.45 -3.11 -3.02
C VAL A 55 -4.30 -2.59 -3.87
N THR A 56 -3.40 -1.79 -3.29
CA THR A 56 -2.26 -1.21 -4.00
C THR A 56 -1.33 -2.29 -4.55
N ALA A 57 -1.03 -3.31 -3.73
CA ALA A 57 -0.20 -4.42 -4.17
C ALA A 57 -0.89 -5.28 -5.25
N LEU A 58 -2.22 -5.45 -5.19
CA LEU A 58 -2.99 -6.12 -6.24
C LEU A 58 -2.92 -5.36 -7.57
N ILE A 59 -3.18 -4.06 -7.57
CA ILE A 59 -3.13 -3.21 -8.77
C ILE A 59 -1.74 -3.24 -9.39
N HIS A 60 -0.67 -3.06 -8.60
CA HIS A 60 0.69 -3.07 -9.13
C HIS A 60 1.11 -4.44 -9.65
N SER A 61 0.66 -5.53 -9.01
CA SER A 61 0.90 -6.88 -9.53
C SER A 61 0.21 -7.15 -10.87
N ALA A 62 -0.89 -6.43 -11.16
CA ALA A 62 -1.68 -6.56 -12.38
C ALA A 62 -1.19 -5.70 -13.55
N LEU A 63 -0.23 -4.79 -13.35
CA LEU A 63 0.30 -3.94 -14.43
C LEU A 63 0.92 -4.74 -15.60
N PRO A 64 1.73 -5.80 -15.39
CA PRO A 64 2.25 -6.59 -16.51
C PRO A 64 1.14 -7.28 -17.31
N PHE A 65 0.09 -7.73 -16.64
CA PHE A 65 -1.07 -8.33 -17.28
C PHE A 65 -1.90 -7.28 -18.04
N GLY A 66 -2.07 -6.09 -17.47
CA GLY A 66 -2.69 -4.96 -18.15
C GLY A 66 -1.96 -4.58 -19.44
N TYR A 67 -0.62 -4.60 -19.44
CA TYR A 67 0.17 -4.36 -20.65
C TYR A 67 -0.18 -5.36 -21.75
N MET A 68 -0.21 -6.64 -21.39
CA MET A 68 -0.57 -7.72 -22.30
C MET A 68 -1.99 -7.53 -22.89
N LEU A 69 -2.96 -7.14 -22.06
CA LEU A 69 -4.31 -6.82 -22.52
C LEU A 69 -4.32 -5.65 -23.52
N THR A 70 -3.56 -4.58 -23.26
CA THR A 70 -3.50 -3.44 -24.17
C THR A 70 -2.93 -3.82 -25.54
N LEU A 71 -1.88 -4.64 -25.59
CA LEU A 71 -1.31 -5.15 -26.84
C LEU A 71 -2.30 -6.05 -27.59
N TRP A 72 -3.04 -6.88 -26.86
CA TRP A 72 -4.05 -7.76 -27.45
C TRP A 72 -5.18 -6.96 -28.09
N CYS A 73 -5.70 -5.95 -27.38
CA CYS A 73 -6.74 -5.05 -27.86
C CYS A 73 -6.28 -4.17 -29.04
N SER A 74 -5.00 -3.80 -29.11
CA SER A 74 -4.45 -3.07 -30.25
C SER A 74 -4.24 -3.95 -31.51
N GLY A 75 -4.58 -5.24 -31.45
CA GLY A 75 -4.46 -6.17 -32.56
C GLY A 75 -3.04 -6.71 -32.80
N GLN A 76 -2.10 -6.44 -31.88
CA GLN A 76 -0.74 -6.96 -31.98
C GLN A 76 -0.74 -8.47 -31.68
N ARG A 77 -0.10 -9.25 -32.54
CA ARG A 77 -0.01 -10.71 -32.39
C ARG A 77 1.43 -11.15 -32.59
N GLY A 78 2.02 -11.73 -31.55
CA GLY A 78 3.35 -12.33 -31.59
C GLY A 78 3.31 -13.77 -31.09
N GLN A 79 4.21 -14.62 -31.59
CA GLN A 79 4.34 -16.00 -31.09
C GLN A 79 4.75 -16.04 -29.60
N TRP A 80 5.46 -15.01 -29.13
CA TRP A 80 5.88 -14.85 -27.72
C TRP A 80 4.73 -14.44 -26.79
N MET A 81 3.64 -13.92 -27.35
CA MET A 81 2.58 -13.24 -26.63
C MET A 81 1.81 -14.16 -25.66
N PRO A 82 1.44 -15.39 -26.04
CA PRO A 82 0.78 -16.32 -25.11
C PRO A 82 1.66 -16.68 -23.91
N TRP A 83 2.97 -16.83 -24.10
CA TRP A 83 3.88 -17.19 -22.99
C TRP A 83 4.04 -16.02 -22.02
N PHE A 84 4.14 -14.81 -22.55
CA PHE A 84 4.15 -13.61 -21.72
C PHE A 84 2.84 -13.42 -20.95
N MET A 85 1.69 -13.72 -21.58
CA MET A 85 0.39 -13.67 -20.90
C MET A 85 0.34 -14.61 -19.70
N LEU A 86 0.72 -15.87 -19.89
CA LEU A 86 0.78 -16.86 -18.81
C LEU A 86 1.70 -16.38 -17.68
N ALA A 87 2.90 -15.87 -18.02
CA ALA A 87 3.83 -15.34 -17.03
C ALA A 87 3.26 -14.12 -16.27
N SER A 88 2.57 -13.21 -16.97
CA SER A 88 1.99 -11.99 -16.39
C SER A 88 0.83 -12.27 -15.43
N ILE A 89 0.09 -13.36 -15.61
CA ILE A 89 -1.01 -13.78 -14.73
C ILE A 89 -0.49 -14.31 -13.38
N ILE A 90 0.74 -14.84 -13.35
CA ILE A 90 1.34 -15.39 -12.13
C ILE A 90 1.43 -14.32 -11.03
N GLY A 91 1.77 -13.07 -11.38
CA GLY A 91 1.89 -11.96 -10.42
C GLY A 91 0.58 -11.69 -9.65
N PRO A 92 -0.52 -11.35 -10.34
CA PRO A 92 -1.84 -11.18 -9.73
C PRO A 92 -2.30 -12.42 -8.98
N MET A 93 -2.06 -13.61 -9.53
CA MET A 93 -2.47 -14.86 -8.87
C MET A 93 -1.77 -15.05 -7.53
N ILE A 94 -0.45 -14.84 -7.46
CA ILE A 94 0.30 -14.86 -6.19
C ILE A 94 -0.26 -13.81 -5.23
N MET A 95 -0.59 -12.62 -5.73
CA MET A 95 -1.11 -11.54 -4.89
C MET A 95 -2.51 -11.85 -4.34
N LEU A 96 -3.39 -12.48 -5.12
CA LEU A 96 -4.68 -12.98 -4.65
C LEU A 96 -4.52 -14.06 -3.58
N LEU A 97 -3.57 -14.98 -3.74
CA LEU A 97 -3.24 -15.97 -2.72
C LEU A 97 -2.69 -15.33 -1.43
N LYS A 98 -1.93 -14.23 -1.54
CA LYS A 98 -1.49 -13.46 -0.38
C LYS A 98 -2.66 -12.74 0.28
N MET A 99 -3.55 -12.14 -0.51
CA MET A 99 -4.75 -11.47 -0.02
C MET A 99 -5.63 -12.41 0.80
N THR A 100 -5.88 -13.63 0.33
CA THR A 100 -6.66 -14.62 1.11
C THR A 100 -5.96 -15.00 2.42
N ARG A 101 -4.63 -15.19 2.40
CA ARG A 101 -3.85 -15.45 3.62
C ARG A 101 -3.78 -14.27 4.58
N TRP A 102 -3.83 -13.05 4.07
CA TRP A 102 -3.84 -11.84 4.89
C TRP A 102 -5.19 -11.60 5.55
N TRP A 103 -6.27 -12.01 4.89
CA TRP A 103 -7.64 -11.89 5.38
C TRP A 103 -8.18 -13.17 6.05
N ASP A 104 -7.28 -14.09 6.38
CA ASP A 104 -7.54 -15.27 7.21
C ASP A 104 -8.02 -14.86 8.63
N SER A 105 -8.66 -15.77 9.37
CA SER A 105 -9.48 -15.47 10.56
C SER A 105 -8.80 -14.58 11.61
N ASP A 106 -7.47 -14.67 11.76
CA ASP A 106 -6.71 -13.94 12.78
C ASP A 106 -6.01 -12.67 12.24
N ARG A 107 -5.90 -12.52 10.92
CA ARG A 107 -5.22 -11.40 10.20
C ARG A 107 -3.78 -11.09 10.62
N LYS A 108 -3.17 -11.86 11.53
CA LYS A 108 -1.79 -11.67 12.04
C LYS A 108 -0.70 -11.71 10.97
N LYS A 109 -0.98 -12.39 9.85
CA LYS A 109 -0.05 -12.49 8.71
C LYS A 109 -0.01 -11.22 7.84
N HIS A 110 -0.96 -10.30 8.02
CA HIS A 110 -1.01 -9.05 7.28
C HIS A 110 0.20 -8.17 7.66
N PRO A 111 0.91 -7.53 6.71
CA PRO A 111 2.12 -6.74 6.99
C PRO A 111 1.91 -5.64 8.03
N VAL A 112 0.78 -4.92 7.97
CA VAL A 112 0.40 -3.89 8.97
C VAL A 112 0.24 -4.48 10.38
N VAL A 113 -0.47 -5.60 10.52
CA VAL A 113 -0.67 -6.26 11.82
C VAL A 113 0.65 -6.82 12.34
N LYS A 114 1.44 -7.45 11.46
CA LYS A 114 2.76 -7.98 11.80
C LYS A 114 3.69 -6.91 12.37
N ALA A 115 3.61 -5.67 11.89
CA ALA A 115 4.38 -4.55 12.43
C ALA A 115 3.90 -4.08 13.82
N LEU A 116 2.63 -4.37 14.16
CA LEU A 116 2.04 -4.04 15.46
C LEU A 116 2.30 -5.13 16.52
N LEU A 117 2.40 -6.40 16.09
CA LEU A 117 2.55 -7.58 16.99
C LEU A 117 3.63 -7.44 18.07
N PRO A 118 4.83 -6.88 17.82
CA PRO A 118 5.87 -6.75 18.85
C PRO A 118 5.46 -5.91 20.06
N TYR A 119 4.47 -5.03 19.90
CA TYR A 119 4.02 -4.11 20.94
C TYR A 119 2.79 -4.62 21.70
N VAL A 120 2.26 -5.79 21.33
CA VAL A 120 1.09 -6.39 21.97
C VAL A 120 1.51 -7.04 23.30
N PRO A 121 0.89 -6.67 24.44
CA PRO A 121 1.15 -7.32 25.72
C PRO A 121 0.87 -8.83 25.70
N PRO A 122 1.60 -9.64 26.48
CA PRO A 122 1.37 -11.09 26.54
C PRO A 122 -0.07 -11.39 26.97
N GLY A 123 -0.78 -12.22 26.19
CA GLY A 123 -2.17 -12.61 26.45
C GLY A 123 -3.23 -11.65 25.92
N MET A 124 -2.85 -10.50 25.35
CA MET A 124 -3.78 -9.54 24.74
C MET A 124 -3.95 -9.79 23.23
N ASN A 125 -5.14 -9.53 22.70
CA ASN A 125 -5.38 -9.57 21.25
C ASN A 125 -4.92 -8.26 20.59
N TRP A 126 -4.31 -8.34 19.41
CA TRP A 126 -3.80 -7.18 18.66
C TRP A 126 -4.89 -6.18 18.30
N GLN A 127 -6.14 -6.64 18.19
CA GLN A 127 -7.31 -5.80 17.91
C GLN A 127 -7.56 -4.76 19.01
N ILE A 128 -7.28 -5.09 20.27
CA ILE A 128 -7.45 -4.16 21.41
C ILE A 128 -6.43 -3.02 21.27
N LEU A 129 -5.16 -3.37 21.05
CA LEU A 129 -4.11 -2.38 20.78
C LEU A 129 -4.42 -1.52 19.55
N ALA A 130 -5.03 -2.10 18.51
CA ALA A 130 -5.44 -1.35 17.33
C ALA A 130 -6.57 -0.35 17.62
N VAL A 131 -7.51 -0.67 18.52
CA VAL A 131 -8.58 0.25 18.95
C VAL A 131 -7.99 1.40 19.75
N ASP A 132 -7.13 1.11 20.72
CA ASP A 132 -6.46 2.13 21.54
C ASP A 132 -5.60 3.05 20.67
N PHE A 133 -4.84 2.46 19.75
CA PHE A 133 -4.05 3.21 18.77
C PHE A 133 -4.93 4.10 17.89
N ASN A 134 -6.07 3.60 17.39
CA ASN A 134 -6.98 4.42 16.58
C ASN A 134 -7.58 5.56 17.40
N ALA A 135 -7.84 5.37 18.69
CA ALA A 135 -8.30 6.43 19.57
C ALA A 135 -7.22 7.52 19.76
N GLU A 136 -5.96 7.13 19.97
CA GLU A 136 -4.83 8.06 20.02
C GLU A 136 -4.63 8.79 18.69
N PHE A 137 -4.71 8.07 17.56
CA PHE A 137 -4.52 8.63 16.23
C PHE A 137 -5.58 9.68 15.85
N ARG A 138 -6.76 9.64 16.46
CA ARG A 138 -7.80 10.67 16.27
C ARG A 138 -7.46 11.99 16.98
N GLY A 139 -6.47 11.98 17.86
CA GLY A 139 -5.97 13.19 18.53
C GLY A 139 -5.49 14.26 17.56
N VAL A 140 -5.58 15.52 17.99
CA VAL A 140 -5.23 16.69 17.19
C VAL A 140 -3.71 16.91 17.14
N ASP A 141 -2.99 16.47 18.17
CA ASP A 141 -1.54 16.71 18.34
C ASP A 141 -0.63 15.82 17.48
N LYS A 142 -1.11 15.35 16.33
CA LYS A 142 -0.32 14.54 15.41
C LYS A 142 0.33 15.39 14.34
N VAL A 143 1.58 15.10 14.04
CA VAL A 143 2.35 15.77 12.98
C VAL A 143 2.56 14.79 11.84
N SER A 144 2.16 15.16 10.63
CA SER A 144 2.42 14.38 9.42
C SER A 144 3.38 15.12 8.50
N ILE A 145 4.44 14.44 8.07
CA ILE A 145 5.47 14.97 7.17
C ILE A 145 5.59 14.04 5.97
N GLN A 146 5.46 14.60 4.77
CA GLN A 146 5.68 13.83 3.55
C GLN A 146 7.19 13.64 3.36
N LEU A 147 7.64 12.38 3.18
CA LEU A 147 9.06 12.06 2.97
C LEU A 147 9.39 11.91 1.48
N THR A 148 8.57 11.15 0.75
CA THR A 148 8.68 10.91 -0.70
C THR A 148 7.28 10.93 -1.31
N ALA A 149 7.10 10.83 -2.64
CA ALA A 149 5.75 10.81 -3.22
C ALA A 149 4.87 9.64 -2.69
N THR A 150 5.48 8.56 -2.20
CA THR A 150 4.78 7.34 -1.78
C THR A 150 4.93 7.01 -0.29
N SER A 151 5.70 7.80 0.46
CA SER A 151 5.92 7.58 1.88
C SER A 151 5.72 8.84 2.72
N LYS A 152 5.14 8.66 3.90
CA LYS A 152 4.90 9.71 4.88
C LYS A 152 5.32 9.25 6.27
N PHE A 153 5.81 10.20 7.03
CA PHE A 153 6.10 10.06 8.44
C PHE A 153 4.98 10.68 9.26
N ILE A 154 4.55 10.01 10.31
CA ILE A 154 3.55 10.52 11.25
C ILE A 154 4.09 10.33 12.66
N ALA A 155 4.09 11.40 13.43
CA ALA A 155 4.37 11.39 14.85
C ALA A 155 3.07 11.65 15.63
N THR A 156 2.72 10.74 16.53
CA THR A 156 1.68 10.93 17.56
C THR A 156 2.33 11.18 18.91
N GLN A 157 1.53 11.26 19.97
CA GLN A 157 2.05 11.47 21.34
C GLN A 157 2.90 10.30 21.84
N THR A 158 2.64 9.07 21.38
CA THR A 158 3.40 7.89 21.83
C THR A 158 4.05 7.07 20.70
N TRP A 159 3.70 7.33 19.43
CA TRP A 159 4.18 6.56 18.29
C TRP A 159 4.87 7.40 17.22
N PHE A 160 5.94 6.84 16.68
CA PHE A 160 6.50 7.22 15.39
C PHE A 160 6.13 6.18 14.35
N ILE A 161 5.58 6.65 13.23
CA ILE A 161 4.98 5.81 12.21
C ILE A 161 5.58 6.19 10.86
N LYS A 162 6.20 5.22 10.19
CA LYS A 162 6.60 5.36 8.79
C LYS A 162 5.62 4.59 7.92
N VAL A 163 4.76 5.31 7.22
CA VAL A 163 3.82 4.74 6.25
C VAL A 163 4.50 4.70 4.90
N SER A 164 4.73 3.50 4.38
CA SER A 164 5.21 3.27 3.02
C SER A 164 4.08 2.75 2.12
N GLN A 165 4.40 2.47 0.87
CA GLN A 165 3.43 1.99 -0.12
C GLN A 165 2.93 0.57 0.15
N TYR A 166 3.81 -0.32 0.64
CA TYR A 166 3.51 -1.75 0.84
C TYR A 166 3.65 -2.21 2.30
N SER A 167 4.15 -1.35 3.19
CA SER A 167 4.40 -1.68 4.59
C SER A 167 4.25 -0.46 5.47
N ILE A 168 4.03 -0.71 6.76
CA ILE A 168 4.02 0.31 7.79
C ILE A 168 4.95 -0.16 8.89
N ASN A 169 5.75 0.77 9.41
CA ASN A 169 6.61 0.52 10.54
C ASN A 169 6.16 1.40 11.70
N PHE A 170 6.01 0.79 12.86
CA PHE A 170 5.64 1.44 14.12
C PHE A 170 6.83 1.37 15.07
N VAL A 171 7.09 2.45 15.78
CA VAL A 171 8.06 2.53 16.89
C VAL A 171 7.45 3.36 18.01
N LYS A 172 7.56 2.89 19.25
CA LYS A 172 7.16 3.70 20.40
C LYS A 172 8.18 4.79 20.66
N GLN A 173 7.72 5.99 20.98
CA GLN A 173 8.59 7.12 21.28
C GLN A 173 9.47 6.87 22.53
N ASN A 174 8.94 6.18 23.53
CA ASN A 174 9.68 5.82 24.75
C ASN A 174 10.86 4.88 24.50
N ASP A 175 10.82 4.12 23.39
CA ASP A 175 11.87 3.18 23.01
C ASP A 175 12.91 3.85 22.08
N CYS A 176 12.74 5.14 21.76
CA CYS A 176 13.64 5.89 20.89
C CYS A 176 14.62 6.74 21.71
N ALA A 177 15.88 6.78 21.27
CA ALA A 177 16.86 7.76 21.73
C ALA A 177 17.10 8.81 20.63
N LEU A 178 17.05 10.10 20.98
CA LEU A 178 17.41 11.18 20.07
C LEU A 178 18.94 11.29 20.01
N VAL A 179 19.52 11.03 18.84
CA VAL A 179 20.95 11.20 18.60
C VAL A 179 21.13 12.33 17.60
N ALA A 180 21.75 13.43 18.03
CA ALA A 180 22.16 14.50 17.12
C ALA A 180 23.45 14.10 16.42
N THR A 181 23.39 13.84 15.12
CA THR A 181 24.58 13.69 14.27
C THR A 181 25.01 15.08 13.79
N ALA A 182 26.22 15.50 14.20
CA ALA A 182 26.86 16.72 13.74
C ALA A 182 27.40 16.58 12.32
#